data_AF-A0A960VV25-F1
#
_entry.id   AF-A0A960VV25-F1
#
_cell.length_a   1.000
_cell.length_b   1.000
_cell.length_c   1.000
_cell.angle_alpha   90.00
_cell.angle_beta   90.00
_cell.angle_gamma   90.00
#
_symmetry.space_group_name_H-M   'P 1'
#
loop_
_entity.id
_entity.type
_entity.pdbx_description
1 polymer ?
#
loop_
_entity_poly.entity_id
_entity_poly.type
_entity_poly.pdbx_seq_one_letter_code
_entity_poly.pdbx_strand_id
1 'polypeptide(L)'
;MRIFIKFILLVFLFGISINAQTDRKKRGELIRKHCKSDKEKFCKDKEYGNIIKCLKNNKDSLSPQCKSILFEKIQKAPEERSSKEEFHKDRGKRIRENCKDDREKFCNNTKYGSIIKCLKSNQHQLSNKCKDALKR
;
A
#
# COMPACT_ATOMS: atom_id res chain seq x y z
N MET A 1 16.99 -11.10 36.50
CA MET A 1 15.51 -10.94 36.50
C MET A 1 15.06 -9.55 36.03
N ARG A 2 15.40 -8.45 36.73
CA ARG A 2 14.96 -7.06 36.37
C ARG A 2 15.48 -6.51 35.03
N ILE A 3 16.65 -6.97 34.57
CA ILE A 3 17.28 -6.52 33.32
C ILE A 3 16.56 -7.12 32.10
N PHE A 4 16.21 -8.41 32.15
CA PHE A 4 15.45 -9.09 31.08
C PHE A 4 14.04 -8.49 30.89
N ILE A 5 13.39 -8.07 31.98
CA ILE A 5 12.09 -7.38 31.94
C ILE A 5 12.22 -6.03 31.21
N LYS A 6 13.30 -5.28 31.44
CA LYS A 6 13.55 -4.01 30.73
C LYS A 6 13.83 -4.21 29.24
N PHE A 7 14.54 -5.29 28.86
CA PHE A 7 14.76 -5.63 27.45
C PHE A 7 13.46 -6.02 26.73
N ILE A 8 12.59 -6.79 27.40
CA ILE A 8 11.28 -7.18 26.86
C ILE A 8 10.38 -5.94 26.66
N LEU A 9 10.40 -4.98 27.59
CA LEU A 9 9.65 -3.72 27.47
C LEU A 9 10.21 -2.80 26.37
N LEU A 10 11.53 -2.78 26.14
CA LEU A 10 12.15 -2.00 25.06
C LEU A 10 11.82 -2.56 23.67
N VAL A 11 11.73 -3.89 23.52
CA VAL A 11 11.31 -4.53 22.27
C VAL A 11 9.84 -4.22 21.95
N PHE A 12 8.99 -4.13 22.97
CA PHE A 12 7.56 -3.77 22.81
C PHE A 12 7.34 -2.30 22.41
N LEU A 13 8.22 -1.38 22.84
CA LEU A 13 8.13 0.04 22.46
C LEU A 13 8.67 0.33 21.06
N PHE A 14 9.55 -0.53 20.53
CA PHE A 14 10.09 -0.43 19.16
C PHE A 14 9.47 -1.42 18.16
N GLY A 15 8.47 -2.21 18.58
CA GLY A 15 7.75 -3.19 17.76
C GLY A 15 6.79 -2.54 16.74
N ILE A 16 7.32 -1.77 15.80
CA ILE A 16 6.55 -1.10 14.75
C ILE A 16 6.17 -2.12 13.66
N SER A 17 4.89 -2.14 13.30
CA SER A 17 4.21 -2.94 12.29
C SER A 17 5.03 -3.33 11.04
N ILE A 18 5.57 -4.55 11.01
CA ILE A 18 6.51 -5.03 9.96
C ILE A 18 5.80 -5.45 8.65
N ASN A 19 4.49 -5.72 8.66
CA ASN A 19 3.89 -6.53 7.58
C ASN A 19 3.64 -5.82 6.22
N ALA A 20 3.66 -4.49 6.13
CA ALA A 20 3.39 -3.80 4.86
C ALA A 20 4.66 -3.28 4.14
N GLN A 21 5.77 -3.16 4.87
CA GLN A 21 7.03 -2.67 4.31
C GLN A 21 7.88 -3.79 3.70
N THR A 22 7.75 -5.02 4.22
CA THR A 22 8.46 -6.22 3.74
C THR A 22 8.15 -6.54 2.29
N ASP A 23 6.90 -6.47 1.86
CA ASP A 23 6.48 -6.83 0.50
C ASP A 23 7.07 -5.91 -0.59
N ARG A 24 7.07 -4.59 -0.36
CA ARG A 24 7.65 -3.64 -1.32
C ARG A 24 9.16 -3.83 -1.46
N LYS A 25 9.85 -4.02 -0.33
CA LYS A 25 11.30 -4.26 -0.30
C LYS A 25 11.65 -5.57 -1.03
N LYS A 26 10.90 -6.65 -0.76
CA LYS A 26 11.07 -7.96 -1.40
C LYS A 26 10.87 -7.91 -2.92
N ARG A 27 9.84 -7.21 -3.40
CA ARG A 27 9.60 -7.02 -4.84
C ARG A 27 10.74 -6.25 -5.51
N GLY A 28 11.22 -5.17 -4.87
CA GLY A 28 12.35 -4.39 -5.38
C GLY A 28 13.64 -5.21 -5.49
N GLU A 29 13.89 -6.07 -4.50
CA GLU A 29 15.03 -6.99 -4.52
C GLU A 29 14.93 -8.02 -5.66
N LEU A 30 13.77 -8.64 -5.85
CA LEU A 30 13.53 -9.58 -6.94
C LEU A 30 13.78 -8.94 -8.32
N ILE A 31 13.29 -7.72 -8.56
CA ILE A 31 13.55 -6.96 -9.79
C ILE A 31 15.05 -6.66 -9.94
N ARG A 32 15.71 -6.20 -8.87
CA ARG A 32 17.15 -5.88 -8.92
C ARG A 32 17.99 -7.11 -9.27
N LYS A 33 17.60 -8.28 -8.76
CA LYS A 33 18.33 -9.54 -8.93
C LYS A 33 18.07 -10.18 -10.30
N HIS A 34 16.83 -10.18 -10.77
CA HIS A 34 16.43 -10.99 -11.92
C HIS A 34 16.05 -10.20 -13.17
N CYS A 35 15.92 -8.87 -13.07
CA CYS A 35 15.58 -7.99 -14.19
C CYS A 35 16.66 -6.92 -14.43
N LYS A 36 17.89 -7.12 -13.95
CA LYS A 36 18.96 -6.10 -14.04
C LYS A 36 19.24 -5.69 -15.48
N SER A 37 19.54 -6.66 -16.34
CA SER A 37 19.87 -6.42 -17.75
C SER A 37 18.68 -5.86 -18.53
N ASP A 38 17.47 -6.38 -18.30
CA ASP A 38 16.25 -5.86 -18.92
C ASP A 38 15.96 -4.41 -18.50
N LYS A 39 16.16 -4.08 -17.21
CA LYS A 39 16.04 -2.70 -16.72
C LYS A 39 17.05 -1.79 -17.41
N GLU A 40 18.31 -2.21 -17.55
CA GLU A 40 19.35 -1.45 -18.23
C GLU A 40 19.08 -1.32 -19.74
N LYS A 41 18.39 -2.27 -20.36
CA LYS A 41 18.07 -2.22 -21.77
C LYS A 41 16.85 -1.35 -22.07
N PHE A 42 15.79 -1.46 -21.26
CA PHE A 42 14.47 -0.90 -21.58
C PHE A 42 14.04 0.26 -20.67
N CYS A 43 14.65 0.41 -19.48
CA CYS A 43 14.12 1.26 -18.41
C CYS A 43 15.19 2.14 -17.71
N LYS A 44 16.30 2.46 -18.39
CA LYS A 44 17.45 3.24 -17.86
C LYS A 44 17.05 4.53 -17.14
N ASP A 45 16.07 5.27 -17.68
CA ASP A 45 15.69 6.61 -17.19
C ASP A 45 14.41 6.62 -16.34
N LYS A 46 14.01 5.47 -15.77
CA LYS A 46 12.80 5.38 -14.96
C LYS A 46 13.12 5.41 -13.47
N GLU A 47 12.45 6.30 -12.75
CA GLU A 47 12.42 6.30 -11.28
C GLU A 47 12.04 4.92 -10.73
N TYR A 48 12.51 4.60 -9.53
CA TYR A 48 12.34 3.28 -8.90
C TYR A 48 10.87 2.81 -8.86
N GLY A 49 9.91 3.74 -8.70
CA GLY A 49 8.47 3.45 -8.72
C GLY A 49 7.89 3.07 -10.09
N ASN A 50 8.59 3.41 -11.18
CA ASN A 50 8.14 3.25 -12.55
C ASN A 50 8.80 2.07 -13.29
N ILE A 51 9.81 1.43 -12.70
CA ILE A 51 10.54 0.31 -13.33
C ILE A 51 9.63 -0.88 -13.60
N ILE A 52 8.81 -1.31 -12.63
CA ILE A 52 7.89 -2.45 -12.81
C ILE A 52 6.92 -2.17 -13.95
N LYS A 53 6.39 -0.94 -14.05
CA LYS A 53 5.49 -0.54 -15.14
C LYS A 53 6.21 -0.56 -16.49
N CYS A 54 7.42 -0.01 -16.54
CA CYS A 54 8.24 -0.02 -17.74
C CYS A 54 8.57 -1.44 -18.24
N LEU A 55 8.98 -2.33 -17.34
CA LEU A 55 9.24 -3.74 -17.69
C LEU A 55 7.97 -4.41 -18.24
N LYS A 56 6.81 -4.17 -17.64
CA LYS A 56 5.53 -4.71 -18.13
C LYS A 56 5.17 -4.22 -19.54
N ASN A 57 5.48 -2.97 -19.87
CA ASN A 57 5.24 -2.44 -21.21
C ASN A 57 6.16 -3.08 -22.26
N ASN A 58 7.31 -3.61 -21.85
CA ASN A 58 8.26 -4.32 -22.71
C ASN A 58 8.16 -5.84 -22.56
N LYS A 59 7.00 -6.34 -22.07
CA LYS A 59 6.83 -7.74 -21.65
C LYS A 59 7.36 -8.74 -22.66
N ASP A 60 7.14 -8.53 -23.95
CA ASP A 60 7.47 -9.51 -24.99
C ASP A 60 8.98 -9.59 -25.24
N SER A 61 9.70 -8.50 -25.01
CA SER A 61 11.15 -8.36 -25.18
C SER A 61 11.97 -8.64 -23.92
N LEU A 62 11.32 -8.93 -22.79
CA LEU A 62 12.00 -9.29 -21.55
C LEU A 62 12.63 -10.69 -21.60
N SER A 63 13.73 -10.86 -20.88
CA SER A 63 14.31 -12.19 -20.61
C SER A 63 13.29 -13.13 -19.93
N PRO A 64 13.38 -14.46 -20.17
CA PRO A 64 12.49 -15.44 -19.51
C PRO A 64 12.51 -15.34 -17.99
N GLN A 65 13.69 -15.08 -17.41
CA GLN A 65 13.89 -14.95 -15.97
C GLN A 65 13.15 -13.72 -15.42
N CYS A 66 13.26 -12.57 -16.10
CA CYS A 66 12.55 -11.38 -15.69
C CYS A 66 11.02 -11.53 -15.89
N LYS A 67 10.57 -12.19 -16.96
CA LYS A 67 9.15 -12.50 -17.20
C LYS A 67 8.53 -13.29 -16.05
N SER A 68 9.15 -14.42 -15.67
CA SER A 68 8.64 -15.26 -14.55
C SER A 68 8.54 -14.43 -13.27
N ILE A 69 9.60 -13.70 -12.89
CA ILE A 69 9.56 -12.86 -11.69
C ILE A 69 8.47 -11.79 -11.76
N LEU A 70 8.35 -11.10 -12.89
CA LEU A 70 7.42 -9.98 -13.04
C LEU A 70 5.96 -10.42 -13.05
N PHE A 71 5.65 -11.53 -13.72
CA PHE A 71 4.28 -11.96 -13.98
C PHE A 71 3.77 -13.05 -13.04
N GLU A 72 4.65 -13.84 -12.43
CA GLU A 72 4.26 -14.91 -11.49
C GLU A 72 4.48 -14.50 -10.03
N LYS A 73 5.57 -13.78 -9.72
CA LYS A 73 5.92 -13.45 -8.32
C LYS A 73 5.55 -12.03 -7.89
N ILE A 74 5.55 -11.09 -8.82
CA ILE A 74 5.34 -9.66 -8.50
C ILE A 74 3.94 -9.18 -8.91
N GLN A 75 3.47 -9.58 -10.09
CA GLN A 75 2.12 -9.29 -10.53
C GLN A 75 1.14 -10.13 -9.69
N LYS A 76 0.27 -9.43 -8.97
CA LYS A 76 -0.92 -10.08 -8.40
C LYS A 76 -1.80 -10.54 -9.55
N ALA A 77 -2.42 -11.71 -9.40
CA ALA A 77 -3.40 -12.22 -10.35
C ALA A 77 -4.43 -11.12 -10.69
N PRO A 78 -4.89 -11.00 -11.94
CA PRO A 78 -5.90 -10.02 -12.33
C PRO A 78 -7.11 -10.02 -11.39
N GLU A 79 -7.54 -11.21 -10.93
CA GLU A 79 -8.63 -11.39 -9.98
C GLU A 79 -8.35 -10.78 -8.58
N GLU A 80 -7.14 -10.96 -8.04
CA GLU A 80 -6.71 -10.30 -6.78
C GLU A 80 -6.67 -8.77 -6.92
N ARG A 81 -6.32 -8.27 -8.10
CA ARG A 81 -6.27 -6.83 -8.34
C ARG A 81 -7.67 -6.25 -8.44
N SER A 82 -8.57 -6.88 -9.20
CA SER A 82 -9.95 -6.46 -9.39
C SER A 82 -10.73 -6.49 -8.08
N SER A 83 -10.65 -7.58 -7.31
CA SER A 83 -11.30 -7.69 -5.99
C SER A 83 -10.81 -6.62 -5.00
N LYS A 84 -9.51 -6.34 -4.96
CA LYS A 84 -8.96 -5.29 -4.09
C LYS A 84 -9.33 -3.88 -4.55
N GLU A 85 -9.35 -3.64 -5.86
CA GLU A 85 -9.76 -2.37 -6.43
C GLU A 85 -11.25 -2.11 -6.19
N GLU A 86 -12.09 -3.12 -6.39
CA GLU A 86 -13.51 -3.10 -6.08
C GLU A 86 -13.76 -2.85 -4.59
N PHE A 87 -13.07 -3.58 -3.71
CA PHE A 87 -13.12 -3.34 -2.26
C PHE A 87 -12.74 -1.90 -1.89
N HIS A 88 -11.67 -1.35 -2.47
CA HIS A 88 -11.25 0.02 -2.19
C HIS A 88 -12.24 1.05 -2.75
N LYS A 89 -12.86 0.77 -3.89
CA LYS A 89 -13.90 1.61 -4.49
C LYS A 89 -15.16 1.62 -3.64
N ASP A 90 -15.66 0.45 -3.23
CA ASP A 90 -16.81 0.29 -2.34
C ASP A 90 -16.56 0.97 -1.00
N ARG A 91 -15.43 0.66 -0.35
CA ARG A 91 -15.04 1.28 0.92
C ARG A 91 -14.96 2.80 0.81
N GLY A 92 -14.41 3.32 -0.29
CA GLY A 92 -14.37 4.75 -0.57
C GLY A 92 -15.76 5.36 -0.70
N LYS A 93 -16.69 4.68 -1.38
CA LYS A 93 -18.09 5.08 -1.53
C LYS A 93 -18.79 5.11 -0.17
N ARG A 94 -18.72 4.01 0.59
CA ARG A 94 -19.30 3.92 1.94
C ARG A 94 -18.82 5.03 2.87
N ILE A 95 -17.52 5.32 2.90
CA ILE A 95 -16.97 6.42 3.71
C ILE A 95 -17.52 7.77 3.24
N ARG A 96 -17.56 8.02 1.92
CA ARG A 96 -18.07 9.31 1.40
C ARG A 96 -19.53 9.55 1.76
N GLU A 97 -20.36 8.53 1.67
CA GLU A 97 -21.80 8.58 1.95
C GLU A 97 -22.07 8.73 3.45
N ASN A 98 -21.43 7.90 4.27
CA ASN A 98 -21.73 7.86 5.71
C ASN A 98 -21.01 8.96 6.51
N CYS A 99 -19.91 9.52 6.00
CA CYS A 99 -19.14 10.57 6.68
C CYS A 99 -19.31 11.95 6.06
N LYS A 100 -20.36 12.20 5.26
CA LYS A 100 -20.56 13.51 4.59
C LYS A 100 -20.59 14.66 5.60
N ASP A 101 -21.51 14.59 6.55
CA ASP A 101 -21.75 15.65 7.55
C ASP A 101 -20.54 15.81 8.49
N ASP A 102 -19.97 14.69 8.93
CA ASP A 102 -18.77 14.69 9.78
C ASP A 102 -17.56 15.30 9.06
N ARG A 103 -17.41 15.05 7.75
CA ARG A 103 -16.33 15.64 6.95
C ARG A 103 -16.50 17.16 6.86
N GLU A 104 -17.71 17.65 6.66
CA GLU A 104 -17.99 19.09 6.60
C GLU A 104 -17.76 19.76 7.96
N LYS A 105 -18.17 19.11 9.05
CA LYS A 105 -18.02 19.63 10.42
C LYS A 105 -16.58 19.63 10.93
N PHE A 106 -15.83 18.56 10.67
CA PHE A 106 -14.52 18.34 11.30
C PHE A 106 -13.33 18.41 10.35
N CYS A 107 -13.55 18.34 9.03
CA CYS A 107 -12.49 18.14 8.03
C CYS A 107 -12.60 19.03 6.78
N ASN A 108 -13.39 20.11 6.80
CA ASN A 108 -13.63 20.98 5.64
C ASN A 108 -12.35 21.56 4.99
N ASN A 109 -11.33 21.87 5.78
CA ASN A 109 -10.06 22.44 5.33
C ASN A 109 -8.97 21.37 5.09
N THR A 110 -9.35 20.08 5.05
CA THR A 110 -8.39 19.00 4.85
C THR A 110 -8.08 18.80 3.37
N LYS A 111 -6.80 18.79 3.01
CA LYS A 111 -6.33 18.49 1.65
C LYS A 111 -6.92 17.16 1.13
N TYR A 112 -7.33 17.16 -0.14
CA TYR A 112 -7.72 15.95 -0.87
C TYR A 112 -6.69 14.83 -0.67
N GLY A 113 -7.19 13.62 -0.36
CA GLY A 113 -6.36 12.46 -0.01
C GLY A 113 -6.05 12.30 1.50
N SER A 114 -6.27 13.33 2.32
CA SER A 114 -6.06 13.26 3.78
C SER A 114 -7.35 13.17 4.61
N ILE A 115 -8.53 13.21 3.97
CA ILE A 115 -9.84 13.19 4.64
C ILE A 115 -9.99 12.00 5.60
N ILE A 116 -9.64 10.78 5.16
CA ILE A 116 -9.78 9.59 6.02
C ILE A 116 -8.90 9.71 7.28
N LYS A 117 -7.72 10.32 7.17
CA LYS A 117 -6.84 10.57 8.32
C LYS A 117 -7.45 11.59 9.27
N CYS A 118 -8.00 12.68 8.74
CA CYS A 118 -8.70 13.68 9.54
C CYS A 118 -9.91 13.06 10.28
N LEU A 119 -10.76 12.31 9.58
CA LEU A 119 -11.91 11.64 10.18
C LEU A 119 -11.47 10.72 11.32
N LYS A 120 -10.45 9.88 11.11
CA LYS A 120 -9.90 9.00 12.16
C LYS A 120 -9.35 9.76 13.37
N SER A 121 -8.77 10.93 13.17
CA SER A 121 -8.26 11.75 14.28
C SER A 121 -9.40 12.33 15.13
N ASN A 122 -10.58 12.51 14.53
CA ASN A 122 -11.80 12.96 15.19
C ASN A 122 -12.73 11.80 15.57
N GLN A 123 -12.27 10.55 15.56
CA GLN A 123 -13.12 9.35 15.64
C GLN A 123 -14.15 9.39 16.76
N HIS A 124 -13.84 9.97 17.92
CA HIS A 124 -14.75 10.02 19.07
C HIS A 124 -15.95 10.95 18.83
N GLN A 125 -15.75 12.02 18.05
CA GLN A 125 -16.73 13.06 17.74
C GLN A 125 -17.58 12.74 16.50
N LEU A 126 -17.22 11.69 15.75
CA LEU A 126 -17.94 11.29 14.55
C LEU A 126 -19.28 10.63 14.90
N SER A 127 -20.23 10.74 13.97
CA SER A 127 -21.45 9.93 13.98
C SER A 127 -21.15 8.42 13.98
N ASN A 128 -22.07 7.62 14.52
CA ASN A 128 -21.95 6.16 14.53
C ASN A 128 -21.83 5.58 13.12
N LYS A 129 -22.65 6.07 12.17
CA LYS A 129 -22.59 5.69 10.75
C LYS A 129 -21.19 5.90 10.16
N CYS A 130 -20.52 7.01 10.48
CA CYS A 130 -19.18 7.26 9.98
C CYS A 130 -18.12 6.41 10.67
N LYS A 131 -18.22 6.19 11.99
CA LYS A 131 -17.34 5.26 12.74
C LYS A 131 -17.39 3.87 12.12
N ASP A 132 -18.58 3.37 11.81
CA ASP A 132 -18.78 2.07 11.19
C ASP A 132 -18.25 2.01 9.75
N ALA A 133 -18.39 3.09 8.99
CA ALA A 133 -17.81 3.17 7.64
C ALA A 133 -16.28 3.15 7.62
N LEU A 134 -15.62 3.63 8.68
CA LEU A 134 -14.17 3.70 8.79
C LEU A 134 -13.49 2.38 9.23
N LYS A 135 -14.27 1.43 9.75
CA LYS A 135 -13.81 0.07 10.07
C LYS A 135 -13.15 -0.58 8.84
N ARG A 136 -12.14 -1.42 9.08
CA ARG A 136 -11.35 -2.07 8.04
C ARG A 136 -11.90 -3.45 7.74
#